data_AF-A0A7Y4QC23-F1
#
_entry.id   AF-A0A7Y4QC23-F1
#
_cell.length_a   1.000
_cell.length_b   1.000
_cell.length_c   1.000
_cell.angle_alpha   90.00
_cell.angle_beta   90.00
_cell.angle_gamma   90.00
#
_symmetry.space_group_name_H-M   'P 1'
#
loop_
_entity.id
_entity.type
_entity.pdbx_description
1 polymer ?
#
loop_
_entity_poly.entity_id
_entity_poly.type
_entity_poly.pdbx_seq_one_letter_code
_entity_poly.pdbx_strand_id
1 'polypeptide(L)'
;MTFATLAEIKKELQQVDADLLQTLCLRLAKYKKENKELLGYLLFESQNEPSYIRQIKEDIDLQFEELKDRNLYIVKKMLRKIL
;
A
#
# COMPACT_ATOMS: atom_id res chain seq x y z
N MET A 1 -16.82 -15.11 -19.45
CA MET A 1 -15.53 -14.39 -19.29
C MET A 1 -14.58 -15.32 -18.57
N THR A 2 -13.58 -15.85 -19.26
CA THR A 2 -12.54 -16.71 -18.66
C THR A 2 -11.44 -15.80 -18.13
N PHE A 3 -11.18 -15.88 -16.83
CA PHE A 3 -10.06 -15.20 -16.22
C PHE A 3 -8.79 -16.00 -16.50
N ALA A 4 -7.70 -15.32 -16.85
CA ALA A 4 -6.40 -15.98 -16.96
C ALA A 4 -5.98 -16.53 -15.59
N THR A 5 -5.41 -17.73 -15.60
CA THR A 5 -4.82 -18.35 -14.42
C THR A 5 -3.55 -17.59 -14.01
N LEU A 6 -3.15 -17.71 -12.73
CA LEU A 6 -1.89 -17.15 -12.26
C LEU A 6 -0.67 -17.68 -13.04
N ALA A 7 -0.74 -18.92 -13.53
CA ALA A 7 0.33 -19.53 -14.32
C ALA A 7 0.49 -18.85 -15.69
N GLU A 8 -0.62 -18.52 -16.36
CA GLU A 8 -0.63 -17.81 -17.64
C GLU A 8 -0.12 -16.37 -17.46
N ILE A 9 -0.60 -15.68 -16.42
CA ILE A 9 -0.14 -14.32 -16.08
C ILE A 9 1.36 -14.31 -15.81
N LYS A 10 1.87 -15.27 -15.03
CA LYS A 10 3.30 -15.36 -14.73
C LYS A 10 4.15 -15.58 -15.98
N LYS A 11 3.69 -16.43 -16.92
CA LYS A 11 4.39 -16.66 -18.18
C LYS A 11 4.45 -15.38 -19.03
N GLU A 12 3.34 -14.66 -19.15
CA GLU A 12 3.33 -13.42 -19.93
C GLU A 12 4.17 -12.32 -19.31
N LEU A 13 4.16 -12.17 -17.97
CA LEU A 13 5.01 -11.20 -17.29
C LEU A 13 6.51 -11.45 -17.50
N GLN A 14 6.92 -12.67 -17.82
CA GLN A 14 8.32 -12.99 -18.16
C GLN A 14 8.68 -12.63 -19.61
N GLN A 15 7.70 -12.50 -20.50
CA GLN A 15 7.90 -12.20 -21.92
C GLN A 15 7.67 -10.72 -22.25
N VAL A 16 6.88 -10.03 -21.44
CA VAL A 16 6.57 -8.60 -21.61
C VAL A 16 7.81 -7.72 -21.43
N ASP A 17 7.95 -6.75 -22.33
CA ASP A 17 9.00 -5.73 -22.25
C ASP A 17 8.93 -4.88 -20.97
N ALA A 18 10.08 -4.45 -20.47
CA ALA A 18 10.19 -3.71 -19.22
C ALA A 18 9.35 -2.41 -19.20
N ASP A 19 9.29 -1.68 -20.33
CA ASP A 19 8.50 -0.44 -20.46
C ASP A 19 6.99 -0.71 -20.37
N LEU A 20 6.55 -1.78 -21.02
CA LEU A 20 5.16 -2.21 -20.98
C LEU A 20 4.80 -2.73 -19.58
N LEU A 21 5.69 -3.47 -18.92
CA LEU A 21 5.52 -3.92 -17.55
C LEU A 21 5.37 -2.73 -16.58
N GLN A 22 6.20 -1.70 -16.72
CA GLN A 22 6.09 -0.48 -15.92
C GLN A 22 4.73 0.19 -16.12
N THR A 23 4.28 0.30 -17.38
CA THR A 23 2.97 0.87 -17.72
C THR A 23 1.82 0.08 -17.08
N LEU A 24 1.90 -1.26 -17.09
CA LEU A 24 0.90 -2.12 -16.46
C LEU A 24 0.87 -1.96 -14.93
N CYS A 25 2.03 -1.91 -14.28
CA CYS A 25 2.14 -1.67 -12.84
C CYS A 25 1.54 -0.31 -12.44
N LEU A 26 1.85 0.75 -13.20
CA LEU A 26 1.29 2.09 -12.98
C LEU A 26 -0.22 2.11 -13.18
N ARG A 27 -0.73 1.40 -14.18
CA ARG A 27 -2.17 1.24 -14.40
C ARG A 27 -2.84 0.56 -13.21
N LEU A 28 -2.26 -0.51 -12.67
CA LEU A 28 -2.80 -1.20 -11.48
C LEU A 28 -2.83 -0.30 -10.24
N ALA A 29 -1.78 0.51 -10.03
CA ALA A 29 -1.69 1.45 -8.91
C ALA A 29 -2.62 2.66 -9.04
N LYS A 30 -2.93 3.10 -10.27
CA LYS A 30 -3.77 4.29 -10.52
C LYS A 30 -5.20 4.13 -10.00
N TYR A 31 -5.77 2.94 -10.10
CA TYR A 31 -7.21 2.71 -9.84
C TYR A 31 -7.52 2.08 -8.49
N LYS A 32 -6.51 1.54 -7.79
CA LYS A 32 -6.68 0.83 -6.52
C LYS A 32 -5.66 1.33 -5.51
N LYS A 33 -6.15 1.91 -4.41
CA LYS A 33 -5.30 2.47 -3.34
C LYS A 33 -4.37 1.41 -2.77
N GLU A 34 -4.92 0.22 -2.50
CA GLU A 34 -4.21 -0.93 -1.94
C GLU A 34 -3.06 -1.38 -2.87
N ASN A 35 -3.27 -1.34 -4.19
CA ASN A 35 -2.21 -1.65 -5.16
C ASN A 35 -1.11 -0.59 -5.15
N LYS A 36 -1.47 0.69 -5.00
CA LYS A 36 -0.49 1.78 -4.91
C LYS A 36 0.36 1.66 -3.65
N GLU A 37 -0.26 1.37 -2.51
CA GLU A 37 0.43 1.17 -1.23
C GLU A 37 1.36 -0.04 -1.29
N LEU A 38 0.88 -1.17 -1.80
CA LEU A 38 1.71 -2.36 -1.98
C LEU A 38 2.88 -2.11 -2.95
N LEU A 39 2.65 -1.42 -4.06
CA LEU A 39 3.72 -1.10 -5.01
C LEU A 39 4.76 -0.16 -4.38
N GLY A 40 4.33 0.82 -3.58
CA GLY A 40 5.21 1.67 -2.80
C GLY A 40 6.07 0.87 -1.83
N TYR A 41 5.44 -0.02 -1.04
CA TYR A 41 6.16 -0.92 -0.14
C TYR A 41 7.20 -1.76 -0.89
N LEU A 42 6.81 -2.43 -1.99
CA LEU A 42 7.70 -3.30 -2.75
C LEU A 42 8.91 -2.56 -3.33
N LEU A 43 8.73 -1.32 -3.79
CA LEU A 43 9.79 -0.55 -4.44
C LEU A 43 10.74 0.17 -3.47
N PHE A 44 10.23 0.65 -2.33
CA PHE A 44 10.98 1.55 -1.45
C PHE A 44 11.32 0.95 -0.08
N GLU A 45 10.44 0.11 0.46
CA GLU A 45 10.49 -0.29 1.87
C GLU A 45 10.82 -1.78 2.07
N SER A 46 10.60 -2.61 1.04
CA SER A 46 10.74 -4.07 1.10
C SER A 46 12.15 -4.56 1.41
N GLN A 47 13.17 -3.73 1.19
CA GLN A 47 14.56 -4.06 1.50
C GLN A 47 14.83 -4.04 3.02
N ASN A 48 14.00 -3.34 3.80
CA ASN A 48 14.13 -3.27 5.26
C ASN A 48 12.76 -3.26 5.94
N GLU A 49 12.08 -4.40 5.82
CA GLU A 49 10.78 -4.64 6.45
C GLU A 49 10.77 -4.33 7.97
N PRO A 50 11.80 -4.67 8.78
CA PRO A 50 11.81 -4.31 10.19
C PRO A 50 11.77 -2.80 10.45
N SER A 51 12.46 -2.01 9.63
CA SER A 51 12.45 -0.54 9.71
C SER A 51 11.09 0.02 9.30
N TYR A 52 10.51 -0.51 8.23
CA TYR A 52 9.17 -0.13 7.78
C TYR A 52 8.11 -0.38 8.86
N ILE A 53 8.12 -1.58 9.48
CA ILE A 53 7.22 -1.91 10.59
C ILE A 53 7.39 -0.95 11.76
N ARG A 54 8.64 -0.59 12.10
CA ARG A 54 8.91 0.37 13.18
C ARG A 54 8.33 1.74 12.86
N GLN A 55 8.56 2.24 11.64
CA GLN A 55 8.07 3.55 11.22
C GLN A 55 6.55 3.63 11.20
N ILE A 56 5.87 2.57 10.77
CA ILE A 56 4.40 2.49 10.82
C ILE A 56 3.90 2.53 12.26
N LYS A 57 4.55 1.83 13.19
CA LYS A 57 4.18 1.89 14.61
C LYS A 57 4.38 3.28 15.20
N GLU A 58 5.52 3.91 14.91
CA GLU A 58 5.81 5.28 15.35
C GLU A 58 4.79 6.29 14.79
N ASP A 59 4.40 6.16 13.52
CA ASP A 59 3.36 7.01 12.92
C ASP A 59 1.99 6.80 13.58
N ILE A 60 1.62 5.56 13.87
CA ILE A 60 0.38 5.25 14.60
C ILE A 60 0.42 5.89 16.00
N ASP A 61 1.52 5.71 16.74
CA ASP A 61 1.69 6.29 18.07
C ASP A 61 1.56 7.82 18.04
N LEU A 62 2.18 8.49 17.05
CA LEU A 62 2.03 9.93 16.84
C LEU A 62 0.58 10.34 16.55
N GLN A 63 -0.13 9.59 15.71
CA GLN A 63 -1.55 9.87 15.42
C GLN A 63 -2.45 9.70 16.65
N PHE A 64 -2.11 8.77 17.56
CA PHE A 64 -2.81 8.61 18.84
C PHE A 64 -2.49 9.74 19.82
N GLU A 65 -1.24 10.22 19.85
CA GLU A 65 -0.84 11.39 20.65
C GLU A 65 -1.61 12.65 20.24
N GLU A 66 -1.89 12.83 18.94
CA GLU A 66 -2.73 13.93 18.46
C GLU A 66 -4.17 13.90 18.97
N LEU A 67 -4.66 12.78 19.53
CA LEU A 67 -6.00 12.68 20.11
C LEU A 67 -6.12 13.34 21.48
N LYS A 68 -4.99 13.59 22.15
CA LYS A 68 -4.98 14.24 23.46
C LYS A 68 -5.70 15.59 23.39
N ASP A 69 -6.49 15.88 24.41
CA ASP A 69 -7.23 17.13 24.59
C ASP A 69 -8.26 17.49 23.50
N ARG A 70 -8.66 16.53 22.66
CA ARG A 70 -9.73 16.73 21.66
C ARG A 70 -11.09 16.31 22.20
N ASN A 71 -12.15 16.94 21.69
CA ASN A 71 -13.50 16.54 22.04
C ASN A 71 -13.85 15.15 21.49
N LEU A 72 -14.84 14.49 22.11
CA LEU A 72 -15.24 13.11 21.79
C LEU A 72 -15.66 12.92 20.32
N TYR A 73 -16.23 13.96 19.68
CA TYR A 73 -16.61 13.90 18.27
C TYR A 73 -15.39 13.79 17.35
N ILE A 74 -14.37 14.63 17.60
CA ILE A 74 -13.12 14.63 16.82
C ILE A 74 -12.33 13.34 17.08
N VAL A 75 -12.25 12.89 18.34
CA VAL A 75 -11.61 11.61 18.70
C VAL A 75 -12.25 10.44 17.94
N LYS A 76 -13.58 10.32 17.94
CA LYS A 76 -14.30 9.27 17.17
C LYS A 76 -14.08 9.36 15.66
N LYS A 77 -13.86 10.56 15.12
CA LYS A 77 -13.56 10.76 13.69
C LYS A 77 -12.15 10.31 13.36
N MET A 78 -11.18 10.64 14.20
CA MET A 78 -9.76 10.29 13.99
C MET A 78 -9.48 8.81 14.27
N LEU A 79 -10.11 8.19 15.27
CA LEU A 79 -9.96 6.75 15.53
C LEU A 79 -10.34 5.88 14.32
N ARG A 80 -11.37 6.27 13.56
CA ARG A 80 -11.77 5.58 12.31
C ARG A 80 -10.79 5.78 11.14
N LYS A 81 -9.87 6.72 11.27
CA LYS A 81 -8.81 6.97 10.28
C LYS A 81 -7.54 6.21 10.64
N ILE A 82 -7.29 6.00 11.94
CA ILE A 82 -6.12 5.29 12.48
C ILE A 82 -6.33 3.76 12.39
N LEU A 83 -7.56 3.29 12.64
CA LEU A 83 -7.99 1.88 12.53
C LEU A 83 -8.50 1.54 11.12
#